data_AF-A0A1C5KQC0-F1
#
_entry.id   AF-A0A1C5KQC0-F1
#
_cell.length_a   1.000
_cell.length_b   1.000
_cell.length_c   1.000
_cell.angle_alpha   90.00
_cell.angle_beta   90.00
_cell.angle_gamma   90.00
#
_symmetry.space_group_name_H-M   'P 1'
#
loop_
_entity.id
_entity.type
_entity.pdbx_description
1 polymer ?
#
loop_
_entity_poly.entity_id
_entity_poly.type
_entity_poly.pdbx_seq_one_letter_code
_entity_poly.pdbx_strand_id
1 'polypeptide(L)' 'MIDKYMSEYLVGNIKTTKTGAELRIISIEKPTEDAVAVEKNLEDAFLFYFGEKSEEKQDA' A
#
# COMPACT_ATOMS: atom_id res chain seq x y z
N MET A 1 0.86 -6.20 13.33
CA MET A 1 2.05 -5.37 12.97
C MET A 1 1.99 -4.98 11.49
N ILE A 2 1.63 -5.91 10.61
CA ILE A 2 1.26 -5.65 9.20
C ILE A 2 -0.07 -4.88 9.11
N ASP A 3 -1.00 -5.14 10.04
CA ASP A 3 -2.32 -4.52 10.12
C ASP A 3 -2.28 -2.99 10.20
N LYS A 4 -1.26 -2.45 10.86
CA LYS A 4 -1.01 -1.01 10.93
C LYS A 4 -0.81 -0.44 9.52
N TYR A 5 0.06 -1.06 8.73
CA TYR A 5 0.34 -0.62 7.37
C TYR A 5 -0.86 -0.82 6.43
N MET A 6 -1.67 -1.87 6.65
CA MET A 6 -2.91 -2.10 5.92
C MET A 6 -3.98 -1.04 6.17
N SER A 7 -3.95 -0.42 7.35
CA SER A 7 -4.93 0.60 7.73
C SER A 7 -4.47 2.01 7.34
N GLU A 8 -3.16 2.27 7.34
CA GLU A 8 -2.61 3.61 7.11
C GLU A 8 -2.18 3.85 5.66
N TYR A 9 -1.95 2.79 4.89
CA TYR A 9 -1.41 2.92 3.53
C TYR A 9 -2.15 2.06 2.52
N LEU A 10 -2.02 2.47 1.26
CA LEU A 10 -2.44 1.69 0.12
C LEU A 10 -1.42 0.57 -0.16
N VAL A 11 -1.72 -0.64 0.31
CA VAL A 11 -0.86 -1.82 0.14
C VAL A 11 -1.24 -2.57 -1.12
N GLY A 12 -0.32 -2.62 -2.10
CA GLY A 12 -0.57 -3.29 -3.38
C GLY A 12 -0.18 -4.76 -3.44
N ASN A 13 0.77 -5.17 -2.62
CA ASN A 13 1.15 -6.57 -2.55
C ASN A 13 1.68 -6.93 -1.16
N ILE A 14 1.45 -8.17 -0.75
CA ILE A 14 2.01 -8.77 0.45
C ILE A 14 2.65 -10.08 0.03
N LYS A 15 3.93 -10.23 0.32
CA LYS A 15 4.65 -11.47 0.10
C LYS A 15 5.16 -12.00 1.43
N THR A 16 4.56 -13.08 1.90
CA THR A 16 5.02 -13.79 3.10
C THR A 16 6.33 -14.51 2.79
N THR A 17 7.33 -14.32 3.65
CA THR A 17 8.64 -14.95 3.58
C THR A 17 8.90 -15.77 4.85
N LYS A 18 9.99 -16.55 4.88
CA LYS A 18 10.37 -17.32 6.08
C LYS A 18 10.68 -16.43 7.29
N THR A 19 11.03 -15.17 7.06
CA THR A 19 11.48 -14.21 8.08
C THR A 19 10.42 -13.14 8.39
N GLY A 20 9.27 -13.14 7.71
CA GLY A 20 8.23 -12.14 7.91
C GLY A 20 7.38 -11.92 6.66
N ALA A 21 7.12 -10.66 6.33
CA ALA A 21 6.43 -10.28 5.10
C ALA A 21 7.10 -9.06 4.46
N GLU A 22 7.11 -9.04 3.14
CA GLU A 22 7.49 -7.89 2.33
C GLU A 22 6.20 -7.23 1.84
N LEU A 23 6.06 -5.92 2.07
CA LEU A 23 4.91 -5.14 1.63
C LEU A 23 5.32 -4.21 0.49
N ARG A 24 4.52 -4.15 -0.57
CA ARG A 24 4.58 -3.10 -1.58
C ARG A 24 3.54 -2.04 -1.22
N ILE A 25 4.01 -0.86 -0.85
CA ILE A 25 3.19 0.24 -0.36
C ILE A 25 3.26 1.41 -1.34
N ILE A 26 2.10 1.96 -1.69
CA ILE A 26 1.98 3.21 -2.45
C ILE A 26 1.80 4.34 -1.44
N SER A 27 2.78 5.23 -1.36
CA SER A 27 2.77 6.38 -0.45
C SER A 27 3.57 7.53 -1.06
N ILE A 28 3.17 8.76 -0.74
CA ILE A 28 3.93 9.97 -1.09
C ILE A 28 5.18 10.05 -0.21
N GLU A 29 5.03 9.75 1.08
CA GLU A 29 6.11 9.77 2.06
C GLU A 29 6.64 8.36 2.34
N LYS A 30 7.92 8.28 2.70
CA LYS A 30 8.58 7.01 3.01
C LYS A 30 8.01 6.45 4.34
N PRO A 31 7.40 5.25 4.34
CA PRO A 31 6.64 4.76 5.50
C PRO A 31 7.51 4.29 6.68
N THR A 32 8.72 3.80 6.41
CA THR A 32 9.71 3.38 7.42
C THR A 32 11.10 3.76 6.98
N GLU A 33 12.05 3.90 7.90
CA GLU A 33 13.44 4.24 7.58
C GLU A 33 14.11 3.20 6.66
N ASP A 34 13.74 1.93 6.83
CA ASP A 34 14.21 0.77 6.07
C ASP A 34 13.48 0.57 4.72
N ALA A 35 12.40 1.30 4.44
CA ALA A 35 11.67 1.14 3.18
C ALA A 35 12.54 1.51 1.96
N VAL A 36 12.52 0.66 0.94
CA VAL A 36 13.28 0.84 -0.29
C VAL A 36 12.34 1.33 -1.40
N ALA A 37 12.71 2.45 -2.03
CA ALA A 37 11.98 2.95 -3.18
C ALA A 37 12.17 2.00 -4.36
N VAL A 38 11.06 1.66 -5.02
CA VAL A 38 11.04 0.75 -6.17
C VAL A 38 10.35 1.43 -7.35
N GLU A 39 10.68 1.00 -8.56
CA GLU A 39 10.01 1.52 -9.76
C GLU A 39 8.51 1.21 -9.72
N LYS A 40 7.72 2.20 -10.11
CA LYS A 40 6.27 2.09 -10.22
C LYS A 40 5.91 1.21 -11.41
N ASN A 41 4.93 0.34 -11.25
CA ASN A 41 4.41 -0.54 -12.28
C ASN A 41 2.91 -0.28 -12.53
N LEU A 42 2.34 -1.03 -13.47
CA LEU A 42 0.94 -0.90 -13.84
C LEU A 42 -0.03 -1.32 -12.73
N GLU A 43 0.35 -2.30 -11.89
CA GLU A 43 -0.44 -2.68 -10.70
C GLU A 43 -0.50 -1.53 -9.70
N ASP A 44 0.60 -0.79 -9.49
CA ASP A 44 0.59 0.39 -8.62
C ASP A 44 -0.32 1.49 -9.17
N ALA A 45 -0.25 1.76 -10.48
CA ALA A 45 -1.12 2.74 -11.11
C ALA A 45 -2.59 2.34 -10.99
N PHE A 46 -2.91 1.08 -11.32
CA PHE A 46 -4.26 0.55 -11.19
C PHE A 46 -4.78 0.70 -9.75
N LEU A 47 -3.98 0.29 -8.77
CA LEU A 47 -4.36 0.40 -7.37
C LEU A 47 -4.45 1.84 -6.88
N PHE A 48 -3.59 2.75 -7.34
CA PHE A 48 -3.70 4.17 -6.97
C PHE A 48 -5.00 4.80 -7.49
N TYR A 49 -5.45 4.42 -8.68
CA TYR A 49 -6.69 4.94 -9.27
C TYR A 49 -7.97 4.25 -8.76
N PHE A 50 -7.90 2.95 -8.43
CA PHE A 50 -9.09 2.14 -8.09
C PHE A 50 -9.08 1.56 -6.67
N GLY A 51 -7.96 1.62 -5.98
CA GLY A 51 -7.70 0.98 -4.70
C GLY A 51 -7.87 1.90 -3.49
N GLU A 52 -8.07 3.21 -3.69
CA GLU A 52 -8.77 4.00 -2.67
C GLU A 52 -10.15 3.37 -2.50
N LYS A 53 -10.30 2.57 -1.44
CA LYS A 53 -11.60 2.04 -1.01
C LYS A 53 -12.56 3.21 -1.05
N SER A 54 -13.62 3.05 -1.83
CA SER A 54 -14.78 3.92 -1.92
C SER A 54 -14.97 4.76 -0.65
N GLU A 55 -14.51 6.01 -0.65
CA GLU A 55 -15.31 7.05 -0.03
C GLU A 55 -16.53 7.19 -0.94
N GLU A 56 -17.50 6.29 -0.75
CA GLU A 56 -18.89 6.72 -0.86
C GLU A 56 -19.01 7.84 0.16
N LYS A 57 -18.76 9.08 -0.29
CA LYS A 57 -19.39 10.23 0.32
C LYS A 57 -20.88 9.95 0.19
N GLN A 58 -21.48 9.38 1.23
CA GLN A 58 -22.90 9.55 1.49
C GLN A 58 -23.09 11.02 1.85
N ASP A 59 -23.07 11.86 0.81
CA ASP A 59 -23.72 13.15 0.83
C ASP A 59 -25.17 12.92 0.36
N ALA A 60 -26.10 13.28 1.25
CA ALA A 60 -27.58 13.30 1.17
C ALA A 60 -28.34 12.10 1.76
#